data_AF-A0A2M8PMU8-F1
#
_entry.id   AF-A0A2M8PMU8-F1
#
_cell.length_a   1.000
_cell.length_b   1.000
_cell.length_c   1.000
_cell.angle_alpha   90.00
_cell.angle_beta   90.00
_cell.angle_gamma   90.00
#
_symmetry.space_group_name_H-M   'P 1'
#
loop_
_entity.id
_entity.type
_entity.pdbx_description
1 polymer ?
#
loop_
_entity_poly.entity_id
_entity_poly.type
_entity_poly.pdbx_seq_one_letter_code
_entity_poly.pdbx_strand_id
1 'polypeptide(L)'
;MDTVSELNDVKVRVYVKNNGALNNGALFDYAGLNITLNQSCGTITQDTTLIGNVSVNGSTCFTIGAGSITLDCAGYWIVGNDTASTSGIDINGQDNVTIKNCNIKDFATGISSGAYANDNIIENIYTESNTYGIDFANSARNAVTG
;
A
#
# COMPACT_ATOMS: atom_id res chain seq x y z
N MET A 1 6.22 8.59 -26.88
CA MET A 1 6.42 7.41 -26.00
C MET A 1 6.08 7.87 -24.61
N ASP A 2 4.79 7.84 -24.27
CA ASP A 2 4.35 8.03 -22.89
C ASP A 2 4.29 6.64 -22.26
N THR A 3 5.24 6.36 -21.39
CA THR A 3 5.18 5.20 -20.50
C THR A 3 4.40 5.61 -19.27
N VAL A 4 3.06 5.61 -19.38
CA VAL A 4 2.19 5.57 -18.21
C VAL A 4 1.71 4.13 -18.08
N SER A 5 2.58 3.28 -17.53
CA SER A 5 2.17 1.98 -17.02
C SER A 5 1.43 2.21 -15.69
N GLU A 6 0.16 1.83 -15.65
CA GLU A 6 -0.48 1.27 -14.45
C GLU A 6 -0.54 2.16 -13.19
N LEU A 7 -1.00 3.40 -13.32
CA LEU A 7 -1.44 4.14 -12.14
C LEU A 7 -2.92 3.84 -11.85
N ASN A 8 -3.19 3.59 -10.57
CA ASN A 8 -4.50 3.57 -9.92
C ASN A 8 -5.30 4.86 -10.23
N ASP A 9 -5.90 4.91 -11.42
CA ASP A 9 -6.44 6.13 -12.06
C ASP A 9 -7.47 6.87 -11.18
N VAL A 10 -7.06 7.95 -10.51
CA VAL A 10 -8.00 8.94 -9.97
C VAL A 10 -8.36 9.93 -11.08
N LYS A 11 -9.50 9.68 -11.74
CA LYS A 11 -10.05 10.57 -12.78
C LYS A 11 -10.85 11.71 -12.13
N VAL A 12 -10.20 12.84 -11.87
CA VAL A 12 -10.88 14.05 -11.40
C VAL A 12 -11.53 14.78 -12.58
N ARG A 13 -12.87 14.83 -12.62
CA ARG A 13 -13.62 15.71 -13.52
C ARG A 13 -14.10 16.93 -12.75
N VAL A 14 -13.63 18.12 -13.13
CA VAL A 14 -14.07 19.38 -12.54
C VAL A 14 -15.22 19.95 -13.39
N TYR A 15 -16.39 20.13 -12.79
CA TYR A 15 -17.54 20.79 -13.42
C TYR A 15 -17.74 22.17 -12.80
N VAL A 16 -17.64 23.23 -13.60
CA VAL A 16 -17.89 24.60 -13.15
C VAL A 16 -19.19 25.10 -13.77
N LYS A 17 -20.15 25.52 -12.95
CA LYS A 17 -21.38 26.17 -13.41
C LYS A 17 -21.22 27.68 -13.29
N ASN A 18 -21.31 28.40 -14.41
CA ASN A 18 -21.41 29.84 -14.39
C ASN A 18 -22.84 30.23 -13.98
N ASN A 19 -23.01 30.84 -12.81
CA ASN A 19 -24.32 31.19 -12.24
C ASN A 19 -24.76 32.62 -12.58
N GLY A 20 -24.19 33.23 -13.63
CA GLY A 20 -24.50 34.60 -14.05
C GLY A 20 -24.49 34.75 -15.57
N ALA A 21 -25.43 35.55 -16.08
CA ALA A 21 -25.65 35.86 -17.50
C ALA A 21 -24.56 36.78 -18.11
N LEU A 22 -23.28 36.53 -17.87
CA LEU A 22 -22.19 37.30 -18.47
C LEU A 22 -21.11 36.38 -19.08
N ASN A 23 -21.05 36.48 -20.42
CA ASN A 23 -19.91 36.29 -21.31
C ASN A 23 -19.33 34.88 -21.51
N ASN A 24 -19.64 34.37 -22.70
CA ASN A 24 -18.91 33.38 -23.48
C ASN A 24 -17.41 33.77 -23.57
N GLY A 25 -16.55 33.18 -22.73
CA GLY A 25 -15.09 33.40 -22.80
C GLY A 25 -14.34 33.60 -21.47
N ALA A 26 -14.98 33.46 -20.30
CA ALA A 26 -14.22 33.45 -19.05
C ALA A 26 -13.30 32.22 -18.99
N LEU A 27 -11.99 32.44 -19.11
CA LEU A 27 -10.97 31.42 -18.88
C LEU A 27 -11.11 30.90 -17.45
N PHE A 28 -11.23 29.58 -17.30
CA PHE A 28 -11.18 28.95 -15.97
C PHE A 28 -9.78 29.10 -15.41
N ASP A 29 -9.62 29.97 -14.42
CA ASP A 29 -8.38 30.08 -13.66
C ASP A 29 -8.34 28.96 -12.60
N TYR A 30 -7.61 27.89 -12.91
CA TYR A 30 -7.38 26.75 -12.02
C TYR A 30 -6.09 26.90 -11.21
N ALA A 31 -5.46 28.08 -11.18
CA ALA A 31 -4.16 28.31 -10.52
C ALA A 31 -4.11 27.96 -9.02
N GLY A 32 -5.24 27.63 -8.39
CA GLY A 32 -5.33 27.15 -7.00
C GLY A 32 -5.78 25.70 -6.80
N LEU A 33 -6.04 24.91 -7.85
CA LEU A 33 -6.49 23.53 -7.69
C LEU A 33 -5.34 22.62 -7.27
N ASN A 34 -5.34 22.19 -6.00
CA ASN A 34 -4.42 21.20 -5.47
C ASN A 34 -5.17 19.88 -5.29
N ILE A 35 -4.73 18.82 -5.99
CA ILE A 35 -5.24 17.46 -5.82
C ILE A 35 -4.19 16.69 -5.03
N THR A 36 -4.54 16.25 -3.83
CA THR A 36 -3.67 15.44 -2.98
C THR A 36 -4.19 14.01 -2.98
N LEU A 37 -3.34 13.06 -3.35
CA LEU A 37 -3.59 11.63 -3.20
C LEU A 37 -2.99 11.18 -1.89
N ASN A 38 -3.84 10.90 -0.90
CA ASN A 38 -3.41 10.28 0.34
C ASN A 38 -3.65 8.78 0.22
N GLN A 39 -2.56 8.01 0.18
CA GLN A 39 -2.63 6.58 0.35
C GLN A 39 -2.75 6.27 1.85
N SER A 40 -3.60 5.32 2.19
CA SER A 40 -3.78 4.82 3.55
C SER A 40 -3.64 3.31 3.59
N CYS A 41 -3.45 2.79 4.79
CA CYS A 41 -3.63 1.38 5.10
C CYS A 41 -4.99 0.85 4.61
N GLY A 42 -5.07 -0.44 4.29
CA GLY A 42 -6.28 -1.09 3.78
C GLY A 42 -6.04 -2.46 3.15
N THR A 43 -7.05 -2.98 2.47
CA THR A 43 -6.95 -4.24 1.71
C THR A 43 -6.39 -3.99 0.31
N ILE A 44 -5.41 -4.79 -0.09
CA ILE A 44 -4.79 -4.74 -1.42
C ILE A 44 -5.23 -5.95 -2.23
N THR A 45 -5.88 -5.73 -3.37
CA THR A 45 -6.44 -6.79 -4.23
C THR A 45 -5.83 -6.82 -5.64
N GLN A 46 -4.86 -5.95 -5.89
CA GLN A 46 -4.17 -5.80 -7.18
C GLN A 46 -2.76 -5.25 -6.91
N ASP A 47 -1.91 -5.30 -7.93
CA ASP A 47 -0.58 -4.70 -7.86
C ASP A 47 -0.65 -3.26 -7.35
N THR A 48 0.16 -2.97 -6.32
CA THR A 48 0.13 -1.70 -5.62
C THR A 48 1.55 -1.26 -5.33
N THR A 49 1.86 -0.03 -5.73
CA THR A 49 3.08 0.66 -5.32
C THR A 49 2.72 1.75 -4.30
N LEU A 50 3.47 1.84 -3.21
CA LEU A 50 3.28 2.93 -2.26
C LEU A 50 3.82 4.24 -2.84
N ILE A 51 3.08 5.33 -2.58
CA ILE A 51 3.45 6.69 -3.02
C ILE A 51 3.89 7.60 -1.87
N GLY A 52 3.96 7.05 -0.67
CA GLY A 52 4.33 7.77 0.54
C GLY A 52 4.29 6.87 1.77
N ASN A 53 4.80 7.39 2.88
CA ASN A 53 4.71 6.71 4.17
C ASN A 53 3.24 6.60 4.61
N VAL A 54 2.89 5.47 5.21
CA VAL A 54 1.58 5.23 5.81
C VAL A 54 1.73 4.87 7.28
N SER A 55 0.74 5.24 8.08
CA SER A 55 0.72 4.93 9.51
C SER A 55 -0.68 4.54 9.97
N VAL A 56 -0.75 3.64 10.94
CA VAL A 56 -2.01 3.21 11.56
C VAL A 56 -1.84 3.03 13.05
N ASN A 57 -2.93 3.18 13.80
CA ASN A 57 -2.96 2.97 15.25
C ASN A 57 -3.94 1.85 15.58
N GLY A 58 -3.47 0.81 16.27
CA GLY A 58 -4.35 -0.21 16.84
C GLY A 58 -4.87 -1.27 15.86
N SER A 59 -4.34 -1.35 14.64
CA SER A 59 -4.75 -2.36 13.65
C SER A 59 -3.61 -2.79 12.73
N THR A 60 -3.84 -3.88 12.00
CA THR A 60 -3.01 -4.23 10.84
C THR A 60 -3.10 -3.13 9.78
N CYS A 61 -1.99 -2.79 9.11
CA CYS A 61 -2.00 -1.76 8.06
C CYS A 61 -2.47 -2.32 6.72
N PHE A 62 -1.73 -3.27 6.13
CA PHE A 62 -2.13 -3.88 4.86
C PHE A 62 -2.56 -5.33 5.05
N THR A 63 -3.68 -5.69 4.42
CA THR A 63 -4.12 -7.08 4.27
C THR A 63 -4.15 -7.41 2.79
N ILE A 64 -3.45 -8.46 2.38
CA ILE A 64 -3.47 -8.93 1.01
C ILE A 64 -4.75 -9.72 0.77
N GLY A 65 -5.58 -9.23 -0.15
CA GLY A 65 -6.91 -9.76 -0.46
C GLY A 65 -6.97 -10.61 -1.72
N ALA A 66 -5.86 -10.74 -2.46
CA ALA A 66 -5.75 -11.56 -3.66
C ALA A 66 -4.33 -12.12 -3.80
N GLY A 67 -4.19 -13.33 -4.33
CA GLY A 67 -2.89 -13.91 -4.71
C GLY A 67 -2.40 -13.44 -6.07
N SER A 68 -1.15 -13.78 -6.42
CA SER A 68 -0.51 -13.37 -7.69
C SER A 68 -0.44 -11.86 -7.90
N ILE A 69 -0.17 -11.11 -6.82
CA ILE A 69 -0.01 -9.65 -6.86
C ILE A 69 1.29 -9.20 -6.19
N THR A 70 1.68 -7.97 -6.47
CA THR A 70 2.85 -7.31 -5.90
C THR A 70 2.46 -6.10 -5.05
N LEU A 71 2.96 -6.06 -3.81
CA LEU A 71 3.07 -4.83 -3.03
C LEU A 71 4.53 -4.36 -3.07
N ASP A 72 4.77 -3.24 -3.75
CA ASP A 72 6.06 -2.54 -3.75
C ASP A 72 5.97 -1.29 -2.87
N CYS A 73 6.68 -1.25 -1.75
CA CYS A 73 6.66 -0.07 -0.89
C CYS A 73 7.54 1.07 -1.39
N ALA A 74 8.33 0.88 -2.45
CA ALA A 74 9.20 1.90 -3.04
C ALA A 74 10.14 2.60 -2.03
N GLY A 75 10.51 1.91 -0.95
CA GLY A 75 11.33 2.45 0.14
C GLY A 75 10.58 3.30 1.17
N TYR A 76 9.25 3.39 1.08
CA TYR A 76 8.43 4.08 2.07
C TYR A 76 8.18 3.23 3.33
N TRP A 77 7.82 3.93 4.40
CA TRP A 77 7.55 3.35 5.71
C TRP A 77 6.08 2.97 5.90
N ILE A 78 5.89 1.82 6.53
CA ILE A 78 4.63 1.37 7.13
C ILE A 78 4.84 1.40 8.65
N VAL A 79 4.08 2.25 9.35
CA VAL A 79 4.31 2.56 10.77
C VAL A 79 3.09 2.20 11.61
N GLY A 80 3.31 1.39 12.64
CA GLY A 80 2.30 1.06 13.64
C GLY A 80 2.46 1.89 14.92
N ASN A 81 2.06 1.31 16.05
CA ASN A 81 2.13 1.92 17.37
C ASN A 81 2.29 0.88 18.50
N ASP A 82 3.00 -0.22 18.21
CA ASP A 82 3.28 -1.36 19.10
C ASP A 82 2.03 -2.07 19.65
N THR A 83 0.89 -1.95 18.95
CA THR A 83 -0.33 -2.65 19.37
C THR A 83 -0.18 -4.16 19.18
N ALA A 84 -0.48 -4.93 20.22
CA ALA A 84 -0.45 -6.38 20.17
C ALA A 84 -1.35 -6.96 19.07
N SER A 85 -0.97 -8.10 18.51
CA SER A 85 -1.73 -8.82 17.48
C SER A 85 -2.01 -8.01 16.21
N THR A 86 -1.18 -7.02 15.89
CA THR A 86 -1.24 -6.24 14.64
C THR A 86 -0.08 -6.58 13.73
N SER A 87 -0.31 -6.48 12.41
CA SER A 87 0.76 -6.64 11.42
C SER A 87 0.96 -5.39 10.56
N GLY A 88 2.20 -5.14 10.14
CA GLY A 88 2.44 -4.13 9.10
C GLY A 88 1.80 -4.57 7.78
N ILE A 89 2.13 -5.79 7.36
CA ILE A 89 1.53 -6.46 6.21
C ILE A 89 1.09 -7.87 6.62
N ASP A 90 -0.15 -8.22 6.34
CA ASP A 90 -0.69 -9.57 6.48
C ASP A 90 -1.00 -10.15 5.10
N ILE A 91 -0.24 -11.16 4.67
CA ILE A 91 -0.47 -11.88 3.40
C ILE A 91 -1.79 -12.66 3.46
N ASN A 92 -2.30 -12.97 4.66
CA ASN A 92 -3.63 -13.53 4.86
C ASN A 92 -3.88 -14.81 4.03
N GLY A 93 -2.92 -15.72 4.02
CA GLY A 93 -3.05 -17.03 3.36
C GLY A 93 -3.02 -16.98 1.84
N GLN A 94 -2.70 -15.84 1.23
CA GLN A 94 -2.59 -15.74 -0.23
C GLN A 94 -1.31 -16.38 -0.75
N ASP A 95 -1.40 -16.93 -1.96
CA ASP A 95 -0.27 -17.56 -2.66
C ASP A 95 0.28 -16.66 -3.77
N ASN A 96 1.55 -16.86 -4.14
CA ASN A 96 2.23 -16.14 -5.22
C ASN A 96 2.23 -14.61 -5.06
N VAL A 97 2.25 -14.11 -3.81
CA VAL A 97 2.35 -12.69 -3.50
C VAL A 97 3.82 -12.29 -3.43
N THR A 98 4.15 -11.14 -4.01
CA THR A 98 5.46 -10.50 -3.84
C THR A 98 5.32 -9.26 -2.96
N ILE A 99 6.06 -9.19 -1.85
CA ILE A 99 6.20 -7.98 -1.04
C ILE A 99 7.64 -7.51 -1.17
N LYS A 100 7.86 -6.26 -1.60
CA LYS A 100 9.22 -5.75 -1.82
C LYS A 100 9.45 -4.30 -1.46
N ASN A 101 10.72 -3.98 -1.18
CA ASN A 101 11.23 -2.63 -0.92
C ASN A 101 10.53 -1.89 0.24
N CYS A 102 10.16 -2.61 1.30
CA CYS A 102 9.38 -2.07 2.41
C CYS A 102 10.22 -1.81 3.67
N ASN A 103 9.95 -0.66 4.30
CA ASN A 103 10.42 -0.35 5.65
C ASN A 103 9.23 -0.47 6.61
N ILE A 104 9.31 -1.31 7.65
CA ILE A 104 8.17 -1.63 8.51
C ILE A 104 8.58 -1.54 9.98
N LYS A 105 7.79 -0.83 10.80
CA LYS A 105 8.06 -0.73 12.23
C LYS A 105 6.85 -0.56 13.12
N ASP A 106 7.08 -0.83 14.39
CA ASP A 106 6.16 -0.59 15.51
C ASP A 106 4.88 -1.44 15.40
N PHE A 107 4.99 -2.71 14.97
CA PHE A 107 3.91 -3.71 14.96
C PHE A 107 4.23 -4.92 15.83
N ALA A 108 3.23 -5.71 16.19
CA ALA A 108 3.50 -7.02 16.76
C ALA A 108 4.27 -7.89 15.74
N THR A 109 3.85 -7.90 14.48
CA THR A 109 4.55 -8.59 13.40
C THR A 109 4.77 -7.64 12.21
N GLY A 110 5.98 -7.49 11.70
CA GLY A 110 6.23 -6.66 10.52
C GLY A 110 5.49 -7.20 9.29
N ILE A 111 5.80 -8.44 8.90
CA ILE A 111 5.09 -9.19 7.85
C ILE A 111 4.63 -10.54 8.40
N SER A 112 3.32 -10.78 8.36
CA SER A 112 2.70 -12.06 8.70
C SER A 112 2.21 -12.74 7.41
N SER A 113 2.43 -14.05 7.29
CA SER A 113 1.89 -14.79 6.15
C SER A 113 0.43 -15.21 6.32
N GLY A 114 -0.05 -15.31 7.56
CA GLY A 114 -1.22 -16.14 7.87
C GLY A 114 -0.95 -17.63 7.66
N ALA A 115 -1.95 -18.48 7.88
CA ALA A 115 -1.83 -19.92 7.64
C ALA A 115 -1.98 -20.24 6.15
N TYR A 116 -1.20 -21.23 5.66
CA TYR A 116 -1.31 -21.80 4.32
C TYR A 116 -0.97 -20.83 3.15
N ALA A 117 -0.08 -19.85 3.37
CA ALA A 117 0.40 -18.95 2.33
C ALA A 117 1.69 -19.52 1.68
N ASN A 118 1.63 -19.84 0.40
CA ASN A 118 2.69 -20.55 -0.30
C ASN A 118 3.26 -19.75 -1.47
N ASP A 119 4.49 -20.09 -1.85
CA ASP A 119 5.14 -19.54 -3.05
C ASP A 119 5.24 -18.00 -3.03
N ASN A 120 5.29 -17.38 -1.84
CA ASN A 120 5.42 -15.94 -1.68
C ASN A 120 6.88 -15.51 -1.66
N ILE A 121 7.13 -14.30 -2.18
CA ILE A 121 8.46 -13.70 -2.24
C ILE A 121 8.46 -12.45 -1.38
N ILE A 122 9.38 -12.41 -0.42
CA ILE A 122 9.64 -11.26 0.44
C ILE A 122 11.05 -10.77 0.13
N GLU A 123 11.17 -9.57 -0.44
CA GLU A 123 12.42 -9.08 -1.05
C GLU A 123 12.75 -7.66 -0.56
N ASN A 124 14.02 -7.37 -0.25
CA ASN A 124 14.45 -6.01 0.13
C ASN A 124 13.59 -5.40 1.26
N ILE A 125 13.46 -6.13 2.39
CA ILE A 125 12.66 -5.70 3.54
C ILE A 125 13.55 -5.25 4.71
N TYR A 126 13.24 -4.08 5.26
CA TYR A 126 13.80 -3.60 6.52
C TYR A 126 12.70 -3.55 7.59
N THR A 127 12.89 -4.31 8.68
CA THR A 127 11.98 -4.31 9.83
C THR A 127 12.67 -3.82 11.09
N GLU A 128 12.03 -2.92 11.84
CA GLU A 128 12.57 -2.37 13.09
C GLU A 128 11.48 -2.32 14.16
N SER A 129 11.83 -2.52 15.44
CA SER A 129 10.90 -2.39 16.58
C SER A 129 9.60 -3.19 16.44
N ASN A 130 9.63 -4.34 15.78
CA ASN A 130 8.51 -5.29 15.77
C ASN A 130 8.78 -6.42 16.77
N THR A 131 7.73 -7.03 17.33
CA THR A 131 7.94 -8.25 18.16
C THR A 131 8.50 -9.39 17.31
N TYR A 132 7.98 -9.54 16.09
CA TYR A 132 8.52 -10.41 15.04
C TYR A 132 8.73 -9.58 13.77
N GLY A 133 9.88 -9.71 13.11
CA GLY A 133 10.12 -9.02 11.84
C GLY A 133 9.27 -9.62 10.71
N ILE A 134 9.49 -10.90 10.43
CA ILE A 134 8.77 -11.68 9.42
C ILE A 134 8.39 -13.02 10.05
N ASP A 135 7.11 -13.41 9.95
CA ASP A 135 6.61 -14.67 10.48
C ASP A 135 5.82 -15.45 9.43
N PHE A 136 6.20 -16.72 9.23
CA PHE A 136 5.54 -17.66 8.32
C PHE A 136 4.93 -18.82 9.10
N ALA A 137 3.60 -18.86 9.16
CA ALA A 137 2.86 -19.90 9.88
C ALA A 137 2.27 -20.94 8.91
N ASN A 138 2.58 -22.23 9.11
CA ASN A 138 2.00 -23.33 8.32
C ASN A 138 2.01 -23.10 6.80
N SER A 139 3.14 -22.62 6.29
CA SER A 139 3.29 -22.03 4.97
C SER A 139 4.53 -22.63 4.29
N ALA A 140 4.48 -22.91 2.98
CA ALA A 140 5.54 -23.64 2.28
C ALA A 140 6.08 -22.89 1.04
N ARG A 141 7.34 -23.16 0.69
CA ARG A 141 8.00 -22.61 -0.53
C ARG A 141 8.04 -21.08 -0.60
N ASN A 142 8.02 -20.40 0.53
CA ASN A 142 8.26 -18.97 0.58
C ASN A 142 9.75 -18.65 0.51
N ALA A 143 10.10 -17.54 -0.13
CA ALA A 143 11.47 -17.06 -0.25
C ALA A 143 11.62 -15.70 0.43
N VAL A 144 12.65 -15.55 1.25
CA VAL A 144 13.10 -14.26 1.78
C VAL A 144 14.43 -13.94 1.13
N THR A 145 14.50 -12.82 0.43
CA THR A 145 15.64 -12.42 -0.40
C THR A 145 16.08 -10.99 -0.08
N GLY A 146 17.38 -10.75 -0.30
CA GLY A 146 18.09 -9.55 0.14
C GLY A 146 17.78 -8.34 -0.70
#